data_AF-A0A1R0GUR2-F1
#
_entry.id   AF-A0A1R0GUR2-F1
#
_cell.length_a   1.000
_cell.length_b   1.000
_cell.length_c   1.000
_cell.angle_alpha   90.00
_cell.angle_beta   90.00
_cell.angle_gamma   90.00
#
_symmetry.space_group_name_H-M   'P 1'
#
loop_
_entity.id
_entity.type
_entity.pdbx_description
1 polymer ?
#
loop_
_entity_poly.entity_id
_entity_poly.type
_entity_poly.pdbx_seq_one_letter_code
_entity_poly.pdbx_strand_id
1 'polypeptide(L)'
;MSFVQILKRGAASNLRATVPKRAYSGAMTSEEVAATKVEADEAVHTWKKISLFVTVPLCAIFGYIATEDELHHISHLKEHPPTFTKYQYISVHRKDFPWGDGKETLFFNPLVNLPVE
;
A
#
# COMPACT_ATOMS: atom_id res chain seq x y z
N MET A 1 -73.33 -40.08 -3.70
CA MET A 1 -73.26 -38.75 -3.07
C MET A 1 -71.79 -38.48 -2.75
N SER A 2 -71.12 -37.79 -3.68
CA SER A 2 -70.52 -36.45 -3.49
C SER A 2 -69.19 -36.47 -2.73
N PHE A 3 -68.13 -36.36 -3.52
CA PHE A 3 -66.88 -35.67 -3.18
C PHE A 3 -67.17 -34.29 -2.52
N VAL A 4 -66.19 -33.75 -1.78
CA VAL A 4 -66.04 -32.33 -1.37
C VAL A 4 -66.29 -31.94 0.10
N GLN A 5 -66.43 -32.84 1.08
CA GLN A 5 -66.44 -32.41 2.49
C GLN A 5 -65.67 -33.35 3.42
N ILE A 6 -64.38 -33.06 3.63
CA ILE A 6 -63.63 -33.18 4.92
C ILE A 6 -62.39 -32.29 4.77
N LEU A 7 -62.57 -31.01 5.05
CA LEU A 7 -61.51 -30.09 5.46
C LEU A 7 -61.46 -30.16 6.99
N LYS A 8 -60.30 -30.47 7.56
CA LYS A 8 -59.74 -30.00 8.84
C LYS A 8 -58.93 -31.10 9.55
N ARG A 9 -57.75 -30.67 10.02
CA ARG A 9 -56.85 -31.32 11.00
C ARG A 9 -55.75 -32.20 10.42
N GLY A 10 -54.83 -31.52 9.75
CA GLY A 10 -53.43 -31.91 9.67
C GLY A 10 -52.60 -30.66 9.48
N ALA A 11 -52.57 -29.78 10.49
CA ALA A 11 -51.67 -28.63 10.50
C ALA A 11 -50.24 -29.18 10.61
N ALA A 12 -49.61 -29.45 9.47
CA ALA A 12 -48.17 -29.55 9.40
C ALA A 12 -47.64 -28.15 9.68
N SER A 13 -47.32 -27.88 10.95
CA SER A 13 -46.54 -26.72 11.33
C SER A 13 -45.20 -26.85 10.60
N ASN A 14 -45.04 -26.12 9.51
CA ASN A 14 -43.74 -25.82 8.93
C ASN A 14 -43.01 -24.93 9.94
N LEU A 15 -42.50 -25.52 11.02
CA LEU A 15 -41.45 -24.92 11.84
C LEU A 15 -40.19 -24.96 10.99
N ARG A 16 -40.13 -24.05 10.01
CA ARG A 16 -38.88 -23.67 9.37
C ARG A 16 -38.09 -23.01 10.48
N ALA A 17 -37.25 -23.78 11.16
CA ALA A 17 -36.35 -23.26 12.16
C ALA A 17 -35.61 -22.08 11.54
N THR A 18 -35.93 -20.87 11.97
CA THR A 18 -35.15 -19.68 11.65
C THR A 18 -33.83 -19.87 12.38
N VAL A 19 -32.86 -20.50 11.71
CA VAL A 19 -31.50 -20.57 12.20
C VAL A 19 -31.07 -19.12 12.43
N PRO A 20 -30.82 -18.69 13.67
CA PRO A 20 -30.31 -17.35 13.89
C PRO A 20 -28.94 -17.31 13.25
N LYS A 21 -28.81 -16.64 12.10
CA LYS A 21 -27.50 -16.27 11.57
C LYS A 21 -26.86 -15.40 12.65
N ARG A 22 -25.87 -15.96 13.34
CA ARG A 22 -25.06 -15.24 14.32
C ARG A 22 -24.34 -14.12 13.56
N ALA A 23 -24.89 -12.90 13.62
CA ALA A 23 -24.32 -11.72 12.97
C ALA A 23 -23.08 -11.30 13.74
N TYR A 24 -21.92 -11.83 13.35
CA TYR A 24 -20.65 -11.16 13.62
C TYR A 24 -20.59 -9.97 12.67
N SER A 25 -20.78 -8.76 13.22
CA SER A 25 -21.15 -7.51 12.54
C SER A 25 -22.52 -7.57 11.85
N GLY A 26 -23.45 -6.70 12.24
CA GLY A 26 -24.72 -6.55 11.52
C GLY A 26 -24.43 -6.25 10.06
N ALA A 27 -25.08 -6.97 9.14
CA ALA A 27 -25.09 -6.56 7.75
C ALA A 27 -25.62 -5.13 7.72
N MET A 28 -24.74 -4.18 7.37
CA MET A 28 -25.06 -2.75 7.33
C MET A 28 -26.35 -2.58 6.52
N THR A 29 -27.35 -1.93 7.12
CA THR A 29 -28.62 -1.72 6.44
C THR A 29 -28.39 -0.82 5.22
N SER A 30 -29.25 -0.91 4.21
CA SER A 30 -29.12 -0.08 3.00
C SER A 30 -29.09 1.43 3.33
N GLU A 31 -29.73 1.81 4.43
CA GLU A 31 -29.79 3.18 4.93
C GLU A 31 -28.47 3.60 5.59
N GLU A 32 -27.86 2.73 6.40
CA GLU A 32 -26.53 2.98 6.98
C GLU A 32 -25.47 3.10 5.87
N VAL A 33 -25.52 2.24 4.84
CA VAL A 33 -24.63 2.34 3.67
C VAL A 33 -24.84 3.67 2.93
N ALA A 34 -26.08 4.13 2.81
CA ALA A 34 -26.35 5.43 2.20
C ALA A 34 -25.80 6.59 3.06
N ALA A 35 -25.97 6.54 4.38
CA ALA A 35 -25.44 7.55 5.30
C ALA A 35 -23.90 7.64 5.22
N THR A 36 -23.20 6.50 5.26
CA THR A 36 -21.73 6.48 5.15
C THR A 36 -21.21 6.94 3.81
N LYS A 37 -21.97 6.76 2.71
CA LYS A 37 -21.59 7.33 1.42
C LYS A 37 -21.60 8.86 1.45
N VAL A 38 -22.61 9.46 2.06
CA VAL A 38 -22.70 10.92 2.20
C VAL A 38 -21.54 11.45 3.04
N GLU A 39 -21.23 10.80 4.16
CA GLU A 39 -20.08 11.15 5.00
C GLU A 39 -18.74 10.98 4.26
N ALA A 40 -18.60 9.89 3.50
CA ALA A 40 -17.40 9.63 2.70
C ALA A 40 -17.20 10.67 1.60
N ASP A 41 -18.28 11.11 0.94
CA ASP A 41 -18.21 12.14 -0.10
C ASP A 41 -17.67 13.47 0.46
N GLU A 42 -18.14 13.89 1.63
CA GLU A 42 -17.62 15.09 2.31
C GLU A 42 -16.14 14.95 2.70
N ALA A 43 -15.77 13.78 3.25
CA ALA A 43 -14.38 13.48 3.59
C ALA A 43 -13.48 13.52 2.34
N VAL A 44 -13.90 12.92 1.23
CA VAL A 44 -13.16 12.90 -0.05
C VAL A 44 -12.93 14.33 -0.56
N HIS A 45 -13.93 15.20 -0.49
CA HIS A 45 -13.77 16.59 -0.88
C HIS A 45 -12.73 17.34 -0.02
N THR A 46 -12.73 17.08 1.28
CA THR A 46 -11.77 17.68 2.22
C THR A 46 -10.35 17.22 1.92
N TRP A 47 -10.13 15.90 1.80
CA TRP A 47 -8.82 15.34 1.50
C TRP A 47 -8.29 15.74 0.13
N LYS A 48 -9.16 15.81 -0.89
CA LYS A 48 -8.76 16.29 -2.23
C LYS A 48 -8.20 17.71 -2.18
N LYS A 49 -8.80 18.60 -1.39
CA LYS A 49 -8.30 19.97 -1.21
C LYS A 49 -6.96 19.99 -0.49
N ILE A 50 -6.81 19.23 0.59
CA ILE A 50 -5.54 19.15 1.32
C ILE A 50 -4.43 18.61 0.40
N SER A 51 -4.69 17.52 -0.32
CA SER A 51 -3.74 16.91 -1.25
C SER A 51 -3.26 17.90 -2.30
N LEU A 52 -4.18 18.65 -2.92
CA LEU A 52 -3.85 19.56 -4.02
C LEU A 52 -3.27 20.90 -3.55
N PHE A 53 -3.79 21.48 -2.47
CA PHE A 53 -3.42 22.83 -2.05
C PHE A 53 -2.34 22.89 -0.98
N VAL A 54 -2.09 21.78 -0.27
CA VAL A 54 -1.04 21.71 0.75
C VAL A 54 0.08 20.81 0.28
N THR A 55 -0.23 19.58 -0.11
CA THR A 55 0.80 18.56 -0.36
C THR A 55 1.56 18.85 -1.65
N VAL A 56 0.89 19.21 -2.75
CA VAL A 56 1.56 19.55 -4.02
C VAL A 56 2.56 20.72 -3.88
N PRO A 57 2.20 21.90 -3.33
CA PRO A 57 3.17 22.99 -3.20
C PRO A 57 4.30 22.63 -2.23
N LEU A 58 4.01 21.88 -1.17
CA LEU A 58 5.03 21.41 -0.24
C LEU A 58 6.03 20.46 -0.92
N CYS A 59 5.55 19.52 -1.73
CA CYS A 59 6.40 18.65 -2.55
C CYS A 59 7.24 19.44 -3.56
N ALA A 60 6.72 20.53 -4.13
CA ALA A 60 7.48 21.38 -5.04
C ALA A 60 8.64 22.09 -4.32
N ILE A 61 8.39 22.62 -3.11
CA ILE A 61 9.41 23.28 -2.29
C ILE A 61 10.51 22.30 -1.89
N PHE A 62 10.14 21.13 -1.34
CA PHE A 62 11.12 20.12 -0.95
C PHE A 62 11.83 19.50 -2.16
N GLY A 63 11.13 19.38 -3.29
CA GLY A 63 11.73 18.95 -4.56
C GLY A 63 12.84 19.91 -5.00
N TYR A 64 12.60 21.22 -4.92
CA TYR A 64 13.62 22.23 -5.22
C TYR A 64 14.85 22.11 -4.32
N ILE A 65 14.66 22.04 -3.01
CA ILE A 65 15.77 21.93 -2.04
C ILE A 65 16.57 20.66 -2.30
N ALA A 66 15.90 19.52 -2.46
CA ALA A 66 16.56 18.25 -2.75
C ALA A 66 17.32 18.27 -4.09
N THR A 67 16.80 18.97 -5.10
CA THR A 67 17.52 19.09 -6.38
C THR A 67 18.77 19.96 -6.27
N GLU A 68 18.75 21.03 -5.49
CA GLU A 68 19.97 21.82 -5.27
C GLU A 68 21.02 21.00 -4.52
N ASP A 69 20.63 20.32 -3.44
CA ASP A 69 21.53 19.46 -2.66
C ASP A 69 22.13 18.34 -3.54
N GLU A 70 21.35 17.71 -4.41
CA GLU A 70 21.84 16.68 -5.32
C GLU A 70 22.80 17.24 -6.37
N LEU A 71 22.55 18.44 -6.91
CA LEU A 71 23.47 19.10 -7.84
C LEU A 71 24.81 19.41 -7.16
N HIS A 72 24.78 19.86 -5.90
CA HIS A 72 25.97 20.06 -5.08
C HIS A 72 26.71 18.74 -4.79
N HIS A 73 25.97 17.66 -4.52
CA HIS A 73 26.57 16.34 -4.33
C HIS A 73 27.28 15.85 -5.59
N ILE A 74 26.65 16.00 -6.75
CA ILE A 74 27.22 15.64 -8.05
C ILE A 74 28.46 16.49 -8.36
N SER A 75 28.44 17.80 -8.08
CA SER A 75 29.63 18.64 -8.29
C SER A 75 30.78 18.23 -7.37
N HIS A 76 30.50 17.93 -6.10
CA HIS A 76 31.50 17.46 -5.15
C HIS A 76 32.14 16.13 -5.60
N LEU A 77 31.34 15.18 -6.12
CA LEU A 77 31.88 13.92 -6.65
C LEU A 77 32.81 14.11 -7.86
N LYS A 78 32.61 15.18 -8.66
CA LYS A 78 33.49 15.50 -9.80
C LYS A 78 34.80 16.14 -9.34
N GLU A 79 34.75 17.01 -8.35
CA GLU A 79 35.92 17.70 -7.80
C GLU A 79 36.76 16.78 -6.91
N HIS A 80 36.10 15.92 -6.14
CA HIS A 80 36.69 14.98 -5.20
C HIS A 80 36.16 13.57 -5.49
N PRO A 81 36.69 12.90 -6.53
CA PRO A 81 36.29 11.54 -6.83
C PRO A 81 36.59 10.63 -5.63
N PRO A 82 35.66 9.72 -5.27
CA PRO A 82 35.86 8.83 -4.14
C PRO A 82 37.09 7.97 -4.39
N THR A 83 38.00 7.91 -3.42
CA THR A 83 39.17 7.02 -3.47
C THR A 83 38.88 5.80 -2.61
N PHE A 84 39.00 4.61 -3.20
CA PHE A 84 38.74 3.37 -2.46
C PHE A 84 39.93 3.01 -1.59
N THR A 85 39.75 3.13 -0.28
CA THR A 85 40.70 2.58 0.69
C THR A 85 40.17 1.23 1.16
N LYS A 86 40.86 0.15 0.75
CA LYS A 86 40.46 -1.24 1.06
C LYS A 86 40.72 -1.55 2.54
N TYR A 87 39.70 -1.37 3.37
CA TYR A 87 39.70 -1.86 4.74
C TYR A 87 39.15 -3.29 4.82
N GLN A 88 39.61 -4.07 5.79
CA GLN A 88 39.26 -5.50 5.93
C GLN A 88 37.76 -5.78 6.10
N TYR A 89 36.97 -4.78 6.49
CA TYR A 89 35.54 -4.89 6.73
C TYR A 89 34.68 -4.32 5.59
N ILE A 90 35.28 -3.70 4.58
CA ILE A 90 34.55 -3.10 3.44
C ILE A 90 34.45 -4.11 2.31
N SER A 91 33.28 -4.18 1.68
CA SER A 91 33.01 -5.05 0.51
C SER A 91 33.35 -6.53 0.75
N VAL A 92 33.20 -7.01 1.99
CA VAL A 92 33.43 -8.42 2.33
C VAL A 92 32.20 -9.24 1.94
N HIS A 93 32.39 -10.21 1.04
CA HIS A 93 31.39 -11.23 0.74
C HIS A 93 32.01 -12.62 0.87
N ARG A 94 31.26 -13.55 1.48
CA ARG A 94 31.68 -14.96 1.65
C ARG A 94 31.28 -15.86 0.49
N LYS A 95 30.25 -15.47 -0.24
CA LYS A 95 29.70 -16.13 -1.42
C LYS A 95 29.34 -15.06 -2.41
N ASP A 96 29.48 -15.40 -3.69
CA ASP A 96 29.12 -14.52 -4.77
C ASP A 96 27.59 -14.40 -4.88
N PHE A 97 27.12 -13.26 -5.40
CA PHE A 97 25.71 -13.02 -5.64
C PHE A 97 25.18 -13.92 -6.77
N PRO A 98 23.89 -14.33 -6.73
CA PRO A 98 23.31 -15.24 -7.71
C PRO A 98 22.93 -14.56 -9.05
N TRP A 99 23.43 -13.35 -9.33
CA TRP A 99 23.14 -12.59 -10.55
C TRP A 99 24.40 -11.91 -11.08
N GLY A 100 24.36 -11.52 -12.36
CA GLY A 100 25.45 -10.79 -13.02
C GLY A 100 26.80 -11.49 -12.85
N ASP A 101 27.82 -10.70 -12.52
CA ASP A 101 29.19 -11.18 -12.30
C ASP A 101 29.46 -11.65 -10.86
N GLY A 102 28.42 -11.72 -10.02
CA GLY A 102 28.50 -12.22 -8.64
C GLY A 102 29.23 -11.32 -7.64
N LYS A 103 29.90 -10.25 -8.11
CA LYS A 103 30.65 -9.31 -7.27
C LYS A 103 29.88 -8.02 -6.95
N GLU A 104 28.96 -7.64 -7.83
CA GLU A 104 28.21 -6.40 -7.73
C GLU A 104 26.87 -6.61 -7.03
N THR A 105 26.53 -5.68 -6.14
CA THR A 105 25.23 -5.65 -5.47
C THR A 105 24.12 -5.24 -6.44
N LEU A 106 22.86 -5.48 -6.08
CA LEU A 106 21.71 -5.11 -6.93
C LEU A 106 21.63 -3.59 -7.23
N PHE A 107 22.13 -2.77 -6.31
CA PHE A 107 22.19 -1.31 -6.43
C PHE A 107 23.66 -0.84 -6.50
N PHE A 108 24.47 -1.55 -7.27
CA PHE A 108 25.86 -1.16 -7.49
C PHE A 108 25.92 0.06 -8.42
N ASN A 109 26.53 1.15 -7.96
CA ASN A 109 26.77 2.34 -8.77
C ASN A 109 28.27 2.52 -8.99
N PRO A 110 28.78 2.35 -10.23
CA PRO A 110 30.21 2.46 -10.56
C PRO A 110 30.84 3.82 -10.23
N LEU A 111 30.03 4.88 -10.09
CA LEU A 111 30.51 6.23 -9.78
C LEU A 111 30.92 6.38 -8.31
N VAL A 112 30.35 5.58 -7.41
CA VAL A 112 30.57 5.71 -5.95
C VAL A 112 31.10 4.42 -5.33
N ASN A 113 30.72 3.26 -5.88
CA ASN A 113 31.21 1.96 -5.47
C ASN A 113 32.33 1.58 -6.43
N LEU A 114 33.56 1.84 -6.02
CA LEU A 114 34.72 1.42 -6.80
C LEU A 114 34.91 -0.10 -6.71
N PRO A 115 35.28 -0.76 -7.82
CA PRO A 115 35.57 -2.19 -7.82
C PRO A 115 36.77 -2.47 -6.92
N VAL A 116 36.66 -3.55 -6.16
CA VAL A 116 37.76 -4.06 -5.34
C VAL A 116 38.75 -4.74 -6.27
N GLU A 117 39.91 -4.13 -6.50
CA GLU A 117 41.08 -4.83 -7.08
C GLU A 117 41.51 -6.03 -6.23
#